data_AF-R4SWJ3-F1
#
_entry.id   AF-R4SWJ3-F1
#
_cell.length_a   1.000
_cell.length_b   1.000
_cell.length_c   1.000
_cell.angle_alpha   90.00
_cell.angle_beta   90.00
_cell.angle_gamma   90.00
#
_symmetry.space_group_name_H-M   'P 1'
#
loop_
_entity.id
_entity.type
_entity.pdbx_description
1 polymer ?
#
loop_
_entity_poly.entity_id
_entity_poly.type
_entity_poly.pdbx_seq_one_letter_code
_entity_poly.pdbx_strand_id
1 'polypeptide(L)'
;MATGELTHSSTAVDEEPGYGAVVTSSGRISAAKMYEPAGPISPFTTQQLARLDEALTLASRETGLDFSVYLGDLGEDTRATAEGLLTSTDNPADGVVIAVSPGQRAIEVVTGTQARHRLPDRGAKLAVASMVASFKEGDLIGGLVNALRMLSDQAGAPQH
;
A
#
# COMPACT_ATOMS: atom_id res chain seq x y z
N MET A 1 -22.76 -21.44 -0.53
CA MET A 1 -22.97 -20.35 0.44
C MET A 1 -22.13 -19.18 -0.01
N ALA A 2 -22.74 -18.16 -0.62
CA ALA A 2 -22.09 -16.90 -0.97
C ALA A 2 -23.08 -15.77 -0.62
N THR A 3 -22.69 -14.94 0.35
CA THR A 3 -23.51 -13.85 0.89
C THR A 3 -23.26 -12.61 0.05
N GLY A 4 -24.23 -12.21 -0.77
CA GLY A 4 -24.19 -10.96 -1.53
C GLY A 4 -24.60 -9.78 -0.64
N GLU A 5 -23.81 -8.72 -0.69
CA GLU A 5 -24.00 -7.47 0.05
C GLU A 5 -25.23 -6.68 -0.46
N LEU A 6 -25.95 -6.04 0.47
CA LEU A 6 -27.17 -5.29 0.19
C LEU A 6 -26.88 -3.78 0.25
N THR A 7 -26.79 -3.11 -0.90
CA THR A 7 -26.84 -1.65 -0.98
C THR A 7 -28.27 -1.21 -1.32
N HIS A 8 -28.97 -0.59 -0.37
CA HIS A 8 -30.24 0.07 -0.65
C HIS A 8 -29.97 1.47 -1.22
N SER A 9 -30.07 1.63 -2.54
CA SER A 9 -30.19 2.97 -3.14
C SER A 9 -31.67 3.33 -3.22
N SER A 10 -32.13 4.18 -2.31
CA SER A 10 -33.49 4.73 -2.30
C SER A 10 -33.60 5.91 -3.27
N THR A 11 -33.87 5.61 -4.53
CA THR A 11 -34.45 6.55 -5.49
C THR A 11 -35.44 5.79 -6.36
N ALA A 12 -36.72 5.83 -5.97
CA ALA A 12 -37.82 5.38 -6.81
C ALA A 12 -37.97 6.37 -7.96
N VAL A 13 -37.48 5.97 -9.13
CA VAL A 13 -37.86 6.52 -10.42
C VAL A 13 -38.28 5.34 -11.28
N ASP A 14 -39.47 5.47 -11.86
CA ASP A 14 -40.14 4.52 -12.73
C ASP A 14 -39.42 4.46 -14.10
N GLU A 15 -38.13 4.16 -14.07
CA GLU A 15 -37.33 3.91 -15.27
C GLU A 15 -37.51 2.45 -15.67
N GLU A 16 -37.89 2.21 -16.94
CA GLU A 16 -37.82 0.86 -17.49
C GLU A 16 -36.40 0.30 -17.27
N PRO A 17 -36.28 -0.92 -16.74
CA PRO A 17 -34.97 -1.51 -16.50
C PRO A 17 -34.21 -1.56 -17.81
N GLY A 18 -33.05 -0.91 -17.85
CA GLY A 18 -32.18 -0.88 -19.02
C GLY A 18 -31.78 -2.29 -19.50
N TYR A 19 -31.23 -2.38 -20.70
CA TYR A 19 -30.83 -3.65 -21.30
C TYR A 19 -29.95 -4.49 -20.34
N GLY A 20 -30.38 -5.73 -20.07
CA GLY A 20 -29.72 -6.62 -19.12
C GLY A 20 -30.22 -6.52 -17.67
N ALA A 21 -31.23 -5.69 -17.37
CA ALA A 21 -31.86 -5.61 -16.06
C ALA A 21 -33.28 -6.18 -16.03
N VAL A 22 -33.66 -6.79 -14.90
CA VAL A 22 -34.98 -7.38 -14.64
C VAL A 22 -35.43 -7.03 -13.22
N VAL A 23 -36.67 -6.58 -13.07
CA VAL A 23 -37.31 -6.44 -11.76
C VAL A 23 -37.78 -7.82 -11.29
N THR A 24 -37.24 -8.29 -10.17
CA THR A 24 -37.59 -9.58 -9.56
C THR A 24 -38.90 -9.49 -8.76
N SER A 25 -39.49 -10.64 -8.41
CA SER A 25 -40.77 -10.70 -7.68
C SER A 25 -40.78 -10.01 -6.31
N SER A 26 -39.62 -9.74 -5.73
CA SER A 26 -39.47 -8.99 -4.48
C SER A 26 -39.32 -7.48 -4.68
N GLY A 27 -39.40 -6.99 -5.92
CA GLY A 27 -39.14 -5.59 -6.27
C GLY A 27 -37.66 -5.23 -6.40
N ARG A 28 -36.73 -6.18 -6.20
CA ARG A 28 -35.30 -5.93 -6.46
C ARG A 28 -35.01 -5.89 -7.95
N ILE A 29 -34.15 -4.96 -8.39
CA ILE A 29 -33.63 -4.91 -9.75
C ILE A 29 -32.37 -5.79 -9.84
N SER A 30 -32.40 -6.84 -10.66
CA SER A 30 -31.23 -7.66 -11.00
C SER A 30 -30.70 -7.22 -12.35
N ALA A 31 -29.47 -6.73 -12.41
CA ALA A 31 -28.83 -6.29 -13.66
C ALA A 31 -27.57 -7.11 -13.97
N ALA A 32 -27.45 -7.58 -15.21
CA ALA A 32 -26.23 -8.16 -15.76
C ALA A 32 -25.40 -7.05 -16.42
N LYS A 33 -24.12 -6.94 -16.05
CA LYS A 33 -23.17 -6.04 -16.69
C LYS A 33 -22.23 -6.85 -17.59
N MET A 34 -21.94 -6.34 -18.79
CA MET A 34 -20.95 -6.94 -19.67
C MET A 34 -19.59 -6.92 -18.96
N TYR A 35 -18.90 -8.08 -18.91
CA TYR A 35 -17.56 -8.16 -18.35
C TYR A 35 -16.59 -7.48 -19.30
N GLU A 36 -16.30 -6.22 -19.03
CA GLU A 36 -15.11 -5.57 -19.56
C GLU A 36 -13.93 -6.02 -18.70
N PRO A 37 -12.84 -6.55 -19.29
CA PRO A 37 -11.64 -6.81 -18.51
C PRO A 37 -11.20 -5.48 -17.93
N ALA A 38 -11.33 -5.34 -16.61
CA ALA A 38 -10.85 -4.16 -15.92
C ALA A 38 -9.38 -3.98 -16.28
N GLY A 39 -9.01 -2.78 -16.73
CA GLY A 39 -7.60 -2.43 -16.88
C GLY A 39 -6.84 -2.71 -15.58
N PRO A 40 -5.51 -2.86 -15.64
CA PRO A 40 -4.73 -3.15 -14.44
C PRO A 40 -5.02 -2.10 -13.38
N ILE A 41 -5.56 -2.53 -12.23
CA ILE A 41 -5.94 -1.69 -11.09
C ILE A 41 -4.70 -1.05 -10.46
N SER A 42 -3.52 -1.62 -10.74
CA SER A 42 -2.23 -1.26 -10.17
C SER A 42 -1.16 -1.23 -11.26
N PRO A 43 -0.13 -0.36 -11.14
CA PRO A 43 1.03 -0.36 -12.04
C PRO A 43 1.91 -1.63 -11.89
N PHE A 44 1.57 -2.54 -10.99
CA PHE A 44 2.33 -3.75 -10.72
C PHE A 44 1.62 -5.02 -11.20
N THR A 45 2.42 -5.95 -11.68
CA THR A 45 1.99 -7.33 -11.92
C THR A 45 1.75 -8.07 -10.60
N THR A 46 0.95 -9.14 -10.62
CA THR A 46 0.74 -10.00 -9.44
C THR A 46 2.04 -10.57 -8.88
N GLN A 47 3.00 -10.93 -9.74
CA GLN A 47 4.30 -11.44 -9.30
C GLN A 47 5.13 -10.37 -8.59
N GLN A 48 5.07 -9.13 -9.05
CA GLN A 48 5.73 -8.00 -8.40
C GLN A 48 5.14 -7.72 -7.02
N LEU A 49 3.81 -7.74 -6.89
CA LEU A 49 3.13 -7.59 -5.60
C LEU A 49 3.48 -8.73 -4.64
N ALA A 50 3.54 -9.97 -5.11
CA ALA A 50 3.92 -11.11 -4.28
C ALA A 50 5.36 -10.99 -3.74
N ARG A 51 6.31 -10.48 -4.55
CA ARG A 51 7.68 -10.22 -4.10
C ARG A 51 7.75 -9.12 -3.04
N LEU A 52 6.97 -8.07 -3.20
CA LEU A 52 6.90 -6.98 -2.23
C LEU A 52 6.27 -7.46 -0.90
N ASP A 53 5.20 -8.25 -0.97
CA ASP A 53 4.53 -8.86 0.18
C ASP A 53 5.46 -9.80 0.96
N GLU A 54 6.22 -10.63 0.26
CA GLU A 54 7.24 -11.49 0.88
C GLU A 54 8.32 -10.66 1.58
N ALA A 55 8.83 -9.62 0.93
CA ALA A 55 9.84 -8.74 1.53
C ALA A 55 9.32 -8.01 2.78
N LEU A 56 8.08 -7.52 2.76
CA LEU A 56 7.41 -6.92 3.92
C LEU A 56 7.26 -7.94 5.05
N THR A 57 6.76 -9.13 4.72
CA THR A 57 6.55 -10.21 5.69
C THR A 57 7.85 -10.61 6.37
N LEU A 58 8.93 -10.76 5.61
CA LEU A 58 10.25 -11.11 6.15
C LEU A 58 10.82 -9.98 7.01
N ALA A 59 10.82 -8.74 6.51
CA ALA A 59 11.34 -7.59 7.26
C ALA A 59 10.62 -7.41 8.60
N SER A 60 9.28 -7.50 8.61
CA SER A 60 8.51 -7.38 9.86
C SER A 60 8.75 -8.54 10.82
N ARG A 61 8.86 -9.78 10.32
CA ARG A 61 9.11 -10.96 11.17
C ARG A 61 10.51 -11.00 11.75
N GLU A 62 11.52 -10.68 10.96
CA GLU A 62 12.92 -10.73 11.37
C GLU A 62 13.22 -9.67 12.43
N THR A 63 12.63 -8.49 12.27
CA THR A 63 12.92 -7.35 13.14
C THR A 63 11.93 -7.20 14.29
N GLY A 64 10.69 -7.66 14.13
CA GLY A 64 9.58 -7.33 15.02
C GLY A 64 9.11 -5.88 14.92
N LEU A 65 9.47 -5.15 13.84
CA LEU A 65 8.97 -3.81 13.53
C LEU A 65 7.85 -3.88 12.49
N ASP A 66 6.93 -2.92 12.50
CA ASP A 66 5.79 -2.91 11.58
C ASP A 66 6.13 -2.12 10.31
N PHE A 67 6.63 -2.82 9.29
CA PHE A 67 6.94 -2.21 7.99
C PHE A 67 5.68 -1.97 7.15
N SER A 68 5.58 -0.78 6.58
CA SER A 68 4.50 -0.38 5.68
C SER A 68 5.07 0.38 4.48
N VAL A 69 4.50 0.13 3.30
CA VAL A 69 4.86 0.83 2.05
C VAL A 69 3.63 1.56 1.53
N TYR A 70 3.78 2.86 1.27
CA TYR A 70 2.77 3.68 0.61
C TYR A 70 3.29 4.13 -0.74
N LEU A 71 2.48 3.95 -1.78
CA LEU A 71 2.75 4.44 -3.13
C LEU A 71 1.59 5.29 -3.61
N GLY A 72 1.84 6.59 -3.78
CA GLY A 72 0.77 7.51 -4.15
C GLY A 72 1.20 8.96 -4.07
N ASP A 73 0.22 9.85 -4.21
CA ASP A 73 0.41 11.28 -4.01
C ASP A 73 0.65 11.59 -2.53
N LEU A 74 1.70 12.35 -2.24
CA LEU A 74 2.03 12.78 -0.87
C LEU A 74 1.58 14.21 -0.58
N GLY A 75 0.94 14.89 -1.54
CA GLY A 75 0.49 16.27 -1.39
C GLY A 75 1.65 17.27 -1.36
N GLU A 76 1.38 18.51 -0.95
CA GLU A 76 2.38 19.58 -0.94
C GLU A 76 3.46 19.38 0.13
N ASP A 77 3.07 18.94 1.33
CA ASP A 77 3.98 18.60 2.42
C ASP A 77 4.14 17.08 2.51
N THR A 78 5.13 16.57 1.77
CA THR A 78 5.40 15.13 1.68
C THR A 78 5.72 14.53 3.04
N ARG A 79 6.41 15.31 3.89
CA ARG A 79 6.85 14.88 5.21
C ARG A 79 5.66 14.74 6.15
N ALA A 80 4.79 15.75 6.22
CA ALA A 80 3.60 15.71 7.06
C ALA A 80 2.68 14.54 6.68
N THR A 81 2.51 14.29 5.38
CA THR A 81 1.72 13.14 4.90
C THR A 81 2.34 11.81 5.31
N ALA A 82 3.65 11.64 5.15
CA ALA A 82 4.34 10.41 5.55
C ALA A 82 4.29 10.16 7.06
N GLU A 83 4.39 11.22 7.87
CA GLU A 83 4.20 11.13 9.33
C GLU A 83 2.75 10.79 9.69
N GLY A 84 1.77 11.37 9.00
CA GLY A 84 0.36 11.03 9.13
C GLY A 84 0.09 9.55 8.83
N LEU A 85 0.69 9.01 7.76
CA LEU A 85 0.61 7.59 7.43
C LEU A 85 1.13 6.71 8.56
N LEU A 86 2.28 7.04 9.16
CA LEU A 86 2.80 6.30 10.31
C LEU A 86 1.82 6.35 11.48
N THR A 87 1.27 7.51 11.81
CA THR A 87 0.30 7.64 12.93
C THR A 87 -1.00 6.89 12.70
N SER A 88 -1.35 6.57 11.45
CA SER A 88 -2.55 5.81 11.10
C SER A 88 -2.38 4.29 11.22
N THR A 89 -1.15 3.80 11.47
CA THR A 89 -0.87 2.37 11.66
C THR A 89 -1.28 1.89 13.05
N ASP A 90 -1.43 0.58 13.23
CA ASP A 90 -1.86 -0.02 14.50
C ASP A 90 -0.84 0.19 15.63
N ASN A 91 0.46 0.20 15.31
CA ASN A 91 1.54 0.41 16.27
C ASN A 91 2.58 1.41 15.75
N PRO A 92 2.30 2.73 15.84
CA PRO A 92 3.16 3.77 15.31
C PRO A 92 4.51 3.89 16.04
N ALA A 93 4.64 3.32 17.24
CA ALA A 93 5.90 3.36 18.00
C ALA A 93 6.97 2.44 17.40
N ASP A 94 6.56 1.25 16.95
CA ASP A 94 7.42 0.26 16.29
C ASP A 94 7.31 0.30 14.75
N GLY A 95 6.46 1.18 14.22
CA GLY A 95 6.21 1.31 12.78
C GLY A 95 7.37 1.91 11.99
N VAL A 96 7.50 1.45 10.74
CA VAL A 96 8.41 2.00 9.72
C VAL A 96 7.62 2.19 8.43
N VAL A 97 7.41 3.43 8.02
CA VAL A 97 6.71 3.77 6.79
C VAL A 97 7.69 4.20 5.72
N ILE A 98 7.64 3.54 4.56
CA ILE A 98 8.30 3.94 3.33
C ILE A 98 7.22 4.53 2.41
N ALA A 99 7.18 5.85 2.30
CA ALA A 99 6.22 6.56 1.47
C ALA A 99 6.90 7.07 0.20
N VAL A 100 6.38 6.69 -0.97
CA VAL A 100 6.97 6.97 -2.27
C VAL A 100 5.93 7.64 -3.17
N SER A 101 6.31 8.77 -3.76
CA SER A 101 5.57 9.41 -4.84
C SER A 101 6.45 9.49 -6.09
N PRO A 102 6.29 8.57 -7.06
CA PRO A 102 7.06 8.62 -8.30
C PRO A 102 6.80 9.89 -9.11
N GLY A 103 5.55 10.38 -9.09
CA GLY A 103 5.13 11.60 -9.78
C GLY A 103 5.80 12.86 -9.22
N GLN A 104 5.93 12.94 -7.89
CA GLN A 104 6.58 14.08 -7.21
C GLN A 104 8.10 13.86 -7.03
N ARG A 105 8.62 12.68 -7.37
CA ARG A 105 10.01 12.25 -7.14
C ARG A 105 10.41 12.39 -5.66
N ALA A 106 9.48 12.08 -4.77
CA ALA A 106 9.65 12.17 -3.34
C ALA A 106 9.68 10.76 -2.72
N ILE A 107 10.59 10.58 -1.76
CA ILE A 107 10.71 9.37 -0.95
C ILE A 107 10.88 9.82 0.50
N GLU A 108 9.97 9.39 1.36
CA GLU A 108 10.02 9.62 2.80
C GLU A 108 10.15 8.27 3.51
N VAL A 109 11.11 8.18 4.42
CA VAL A 109 11.22 7.05 5.36
C VAL A 109 10.98 7.62 6.76
N VAL A 110 9.88 7.21 7.39
CA VAL A 110 9.47 7.67 8.70
C VAL A 110 9.52 6.49 9.67
N THR A 111 10.21 6.67 10.78
CA THR A 111 10.35 5.66 11.82
C THR A 111 9.64 6.09 13.09
N GLY A 112 8.99 5.13 13.74
CA GLY A 112 8.40 5.27 15.05
C GLY A 112 9.43 5.55 16.14
N THR A 113 8.93 5.98 17.30
CA THR A 113 9.78 6.38 18.43
C THR A 113 10.62 5.25 19.00
N GLN A 114 10.15 4.00 18.94
CA GLN A 114 10.93 2.82 19.32
C GLN A 114 11.77 2.32 18.14
N ALA A 115 11.17 2.23 16.94
CA ALA A 115 11.84 1.79 15.73
C ALA A 115 13.14 2.56 15.44
N ARG A 116 13.14 3.90 15.63
CA ARG A 116 14.33 4.76 15.38
C ARG A 116 15.57 4.39 16.20
N HIS A 117 15.41 3.73 17.36
CA HIS A 117 16.54 3.30 18.18
C HIS A 117 17.35 2.18 17.51
N ARG A 118 16.67 1.39 16.66
CA ARG A 118 17.25 0.29 15.87
C ARG A 118 17.51 0.70 14.42
N LEU A 119 16.75 1.65 13.91
CA LEU A 119 16.86 2.22 12.57
C LEU A 119 17.26 3.69 12.61
N PRO A 120 18.55 4.01 12.84
CA PRO A 120 19.01 5.38 12.82
C PRO A 120 18.98 5.97 11.40
N ASP A 121 18.91 7.29 11.30
CA ASP A 121 18.83 8.05 10.03
C ASP A 121 19.87 7.64 8.98
N ARG A 122 21.05 7.18 9.41
CA ARG A 122 22.09 6.72 8.49
C ARG A 122 21.63 5.50 7.69
N GLY A 123 20.95 4.54 8.32
CA GLY A 123 20.40 3.36 7.65
C GLY A 123 19.27 3.76 6.68
N ALA A 124 18.37 4.63 7.12
CA ALA A 124 17.29 5.15 6.28
C ALA A 124 17.83 5.89 5.05
N LYS A 125 18.85 6.76 5.22
CA LYS A 125 19.49 7.49 4.11
C LYS A 125 20.12 6.56 3.08
N LEU A 126 20.73 5.45 3.51
CA LEU A 126 21.28 4.44 2.60
C LEU A 126 20.17 3.74 1.79
N ALA A 127 19.08 3.36 2.45
CA ALA A 127 17.92 2.76 1.78
C ALA A 127 17.30 3.72 0.75
N VAL A 128 17.14 5.01 1.10
CA VAL A 128 16.67 6.06 0.18
C VAL A 128 17.60 6.20 -1.03
N ALA A 129 18.91 6.26 -0.82
CA ALA A 129 19.88 6.35 -1.91
C ALA A 129 19.79 5.14 -2.86
N SER A 130 19.61 3.93 -2.32
CA SER A 130 19.41 2.73 -3.13
C SER A 130 18.10 2.78 -3.91
N MET A 131 17.00 3.19 -3.29
CA MET A 131 15.72 3.33 -4.00
C MET A 131 15.83 4.33 -5.15
N VAL A 132 16.45 5.48 -4.93
CA VAL A 132 16.68 6.49 -5.97
C VAL A 132 17.45 5.90 -7.16
N ALA A 133 18.46 5.07 -6.91
CA ALA A 133 19.21 4.40 -7.98
C ALA A 133 18.32 3.46 -8.79
N SER A 134 17.59 2.54 -8.14
CA SER A 134 16.69 1.60 -8.81
C SER A 134 15.55 2.29 -9.56
N PHE A 135 14.96 3.34 -8.97
CA PHE A 135 13.83 4.05 -9.58
C PHE A 135 14.26 4.83 -10.84
N LYS A 136 15.51 5.31 -10.90
CA LYS A 136 16.06 5.92 -12.13
C LYS A 136 16.19 4.92 -13.28
N GLU A 137 16.34 3.64 -12.97
CA GLU A 137 16.40 2.54 -13.94
C GLU A 137 15.01 1.98 -14.28
N GLY A 138 13.94 2.53 -13.67
CA GLY A 138 12.57 2.07 -13.87
C GLY A 138 12.19 0.84 -13.03
N ASP A 139 13.03 0.42 -12.09
CA ASP A 139 12.78 -0.73 -11.22
C ASP A 139 12.23 -0.30 -9.84
N LEU A 140 10.94 0.02 -9.82
CA LEU A 140 10.24 0.44 -8.60
C LEU A 140 10.16 -0.70 -7.56
N ILE A 141 9.89 -1.93 -8.00
CA ILE A 141 9.72 -3.08 -7.10
C ILE A 141 11.06 -3.53 -6.55
N GLY A 142 12.10 -3.65 -7.38
CA GLY A 142 13.44 -4.00 -6.92
C GLY A 142 14.00 -2.96 -5.95
N GLY A 143 13.75 -1.67 -6.20
CA GLY A 143 14.12 -0.61 -5.26
C GLY A 143 13.44 -0.76 -3.89
N LEU A 144 12.12 -1.00 -3.87
CA LEU A 144 11.37 -1.21 -2.62
C LEU A 144 11.80 -2.47 -1.87
N VAL A 145 11.94 -3.61 -2.57
CA VAL A 145 12.37 -4.88 -1.98
C VAL A 145 13.78 -4.75 -1.40
N ASN A 146 14.70 -4.12 -2.13
CA ASN A 146 16.06 -3.91 -1.63
C ASN A 146 16.08 -2.97 -0.41
N ALA A 147 15.26 -1.91 -0.41
CA ALA A 147 15.14 -1.00 0.72
C ALA A 147 14.63 -1.71 1.98
N LEU A 148 13.58 -2.53 1.85
CA LEU A 148 13.05 -3.32 2.96
C LEU A 148 14.12 -4.25 3.56
N ARG A 149 14.88 -4.93 2.70
CA ARG A 149 15.99 -5.77 3.14
C ARG A 149 17.09 -4.95 3.84
N MET A 150 17.53 -3.83 3.26
CA MET A 150 18.53 -2.97 3.87
C MET A 150 18.09 -2.44 5.23
N LEU A 151 16.82 -2.07 5.36
CA LEU A 151 16.26 -1.63 6.64
C LEU A 151 16.17 -2.80 7.63
N SER A 152 15.70 -3.98 7.21
CA SER A 152 15.68 -5.19 8.05
C SER A 152 17.08 -5.50 8.63
N ASP A 153 18.09 -5.54 7.75
CA ASP A 153 19.48 -5.79 8.10
C ASP A 153 20.02 -4.77 9.12
N GLN A 154 19.62 -3.49 9.01
CA GLN A 154 20.02 -2.45 9.95
C GLN A 154 19.30 -2.57 11.30
N ALA A 155 18.01 -2.91 11.32
CA ALA A 155 17.24 -3.00 12.56
C ALA A 155 17.61 -4.24 13.39
N GLY A 156 18.10 -5.29 12.74
CA GLY A 156 18.49 -6.57 13.35
C GLY A 156 17.31 -7.31 13.98
N ALA A 157 17.58 -8.36 14.75
CA ALA A 157 16.56 -9.09 15.52
C ALA A 157 16.11 -8.30 16.77
N PRO A 158 14.89 -8.52 17.29
CA PRO A 158 14.43 -7.90 18.53
C PRO A 158 15.36 -8.26 19.70
N GLN A 159 15.68 -7.27 20.54
CA GLN A 159 16.49 -7.46 21.75
C GLN A 159 15.56 -7.91 22.87
N HIS A 160 15.71 -9.15 23.34
CA HIS A 160 14.98 -9.73 24.47
C HIS A 160 15.51 -9.26 25.82
#